data_AF-A0A1C5KWR9-F1
#
_entry.id   AF-A0A1C5KWR9-F1
#
_cell.length_a   1.000
_cell.length_b   1.000
_cell.length_c   1.000
_cell.angle_alpha   90.00
_cell.angle_beta   90.00
_cell.angle_gamma   90.00
#
_symmetry.space_group_name_H-M   'P 1'
#
loop_
_entity.id
_entity.type
_entity.pdbx_description
1 polymer ?
#
loop_
_entity_poly.entity_id
_entity_poly.type
_entity_poly.pdbx_seq_one_letter_code
_entity_poly.pdbx_strand_id
1 'polypeptide(L)' 'MVTDILNREIHVGDTVLRARTRKGRGVLWSIHKVVSIMNVMIKVQDGKYTSNVAPKNCIVIDENEIPENWQDEY' A
#
# COMPACT_ATOMS: atom_id res chain seq x y z
N MET A 1 -11.56 0.40 13.10
CA MET A 1 -10.09 0.27 13.08
C MET A 1 -9.73 -0.60 11.89
N VAL A 2 -8.83 -0.12 11.02
CA VAL A 2 -8.37 -0.86 9.83
C VAL A 2 -6.92 -1.20 10.04
N THR A 3 -6.55 -2.47 9.81
CA THR A 3 -5.20 -2.97 10.05
C THR A 3 -4.61 -3.61 8.81
N ASP A 4 -3.30 -3.54 8.70
CA ASP A 4 -2.52 -4.23 7.68
C ASP A 4 -2.45 -5.76 7.92
N ILE A 5 -1.66 -6.48 7.11
CA ILE A 5 -1.50 -7.94 7.26
C ILE A 5 -0.75 -8.35 8.55
N LEU A 6 0.06 -7.46 9.12
CA LEU A 6 0.83 -7.65 10.35
C LEU A 6 0.09 -7.13 11.60
N ASN A 7 -1.19 -6.78 11.46
CA ASN A 7 -2.05 -6.19 12.50
C ASN A 7 -1.58 -4.82 13.02
N ARG A 8 -0.83 -4.06 12.22
CA ARG A 8 -0.55 -2.65 12.49
C ARG A 8 -1.75 -1.81 12.08
N GLU A 9 -2.08 -0.79 12.87
CA GLU A 9 -3.13 0.16 12.50
C GLU A 9 -2.72 0.99 11.28
N ILE A 10 -3.66 1.18 10.36
CA ILE A 10 -3.48 2.03 9.18
C ILE A 10 -4.21 3.35 9.42
N HIS A 11 -3.49 4.45 9.20
CA HIS A 11 -3.97 5.82 9.28
C HIS A 11 -3.88 6.52 7.93
N VAL A 12 -4.63 7.61 7.78
CA VAL A 12 -4.48 8.50 6.63
C VAL A 12 -3.16 9.25 6.77
N GLY A 13 -2.35 9.27 5.71
CA GLY A 13 -0.99 9.81 5.71
C GLY A 13 0.09 8.74 5.81
N ASP A 14 -0.24 7.51 6.19
CA ASP A 14 0.72 6.40 6.28
C ASP A 14 1.27 6.04 4.90
N THR A 15 2.51 5.57 4.91
CA THR A 15 3.13 4.93 3.75
C THR A 15 2.93 3.42 3.85
N VAL A 16 2.49 2.81 2.75
CA VAL A 16 2.25 1.37 2.69
C VAL A 16 2.98 0.72 1.54
N LEU A 17 3.61 -0.42 1.82
CA LEU A 17 4.06 -1.37 0.82
C LEU A 17 2.87 -2.24 0.41
N ARG A 18 2.50 -2.19 -0.86
CA ARG A 18 1.36 -2.89 -1.43
C ARG A 18 1.81 -4.09 -2.25
N ALA A 19 1.20 -5.24 -1.99
CA ALA A 19 1.29 -6.42 -2.83
C ALA A 19 0.13 -6.46 -3.85
N ARG A 20 0.44 -6.82 -5.11
CA ARG A 20 -0.56 -7.09 -6.15
C ARG A 20 -0.13 -8.26 -7.01
N THR A 21 -1.00 -9.25 -7.19
CA THR A 21 -0.75 -10.31 -8.16
C THR A 21 -1.23 -9.92 -9.55
N ARG A 22 -0.41 -10.16 -10.58
CA ARG A 22 -0.81 -10.06 -11.99
C ARG A 22 -0.64 -11.43 -12.64
N LYS A 23 -1.67 -11.89 -13.36
CA LYS A 23 -1.71 -13.23 -13.96
C LYS A 23 -0.40 -13.52 -14.72
N GLY A 24 0.34 -14.54 -14.28
CA GLY A 24 1.60 -14.97 -14.89
C GLY A 24 2.86 -14.18 -14.53
N ARG A 25 2.81 -13.19 -13.62
CA ARG A 25 3.98 -12.37 -13.21
C ARG A 25 4.37 -12.47 -11.73
N GLY A 26 3.69 -13.31 -10.95
CA GLY A 26 3.92 -13.40 -9.51
C GLY A 26 3.32 -12.21 -8.75
N VAL A 27 3.94 -11.86 -7.62
CA VAL A 27 3.54 -10.74 -6.76
C VAL A 27 4.36 -9.51 -7.17
N LEU A 28 3.68 -8.43 -7.53
CA LEU A 28 4.25 -7.12 -7.79
C LEU A 28 4.16 -6.27 -6.53
N TRP A 29 5.21 -5.52 -6.25
CA TRP A 29 5.31 -4.65 -5.09
C TRP A 29 5.35 -3.18 -5.49
N SER A 30 4.60 -2.34 -4.79
CA SER A 30 4.61 -0.90 -5.00
C SER A 30 4.39 -0.14 -3.69
N ILE A 31 4.91 1.08 -3.59
CA ILE A 31 4.80 1.90 -2.39
C ILE A 31 3.84 3.06 -2.64
N HIS A 32 2.89 3.26 -1.72
CA HIS A 32 1.88 4.30 -1.86
C HIS A 32 1.56 4.99 -0.54
N LYS A 33 1.08 6.23 -0.63
CA LYS A 33 0.49 6.97 0.49
C LYS A 33 -0.99 6.65 0.65
N VAL A 34 -1.43 6.43 1.88
CA VAL A 34 -2.85 6.28 2.21
C VAL A 34 -3.51 7.65 2.26
N VAL A 35 -4.53 7.87 1.44
CA VAL A 35 -5.24 9.15 1.34
C VAL A 35 -6.64 9.11 1.94
N SER A 36 -7.21 7.93 2.13
CA SER A 36 -8.53 7.78 2.77
C SER A 36 -8.72 6.34 3.27
N ILE A 37 -9.45 6.20 4.37
CA ILE A 37 -9.89 4.92 4.91
C ILE A 37 -11.40 4.80 4.64
N MET A 38 -11.79 3.76 3.92
CA MET A 38 -13.18 3.40 3.68
C MET A 38 -13.57 2.25 4.61
N ASN A 39 -14.83 1.81 4.57
CA ASN A 39 -15.34 0.80 5.51
C ASN A 39 -14.56 -0.53 5.46
N VAL A 40 -14.22 -1.02 4.25
CA VAL A 40 -13.52 -2.32 4.05
C VAL A 40 -12.18 -2.16 3.32
N MET A 41 -11.97 -1.01 2.68
CA MET A 41 -10.85 -0.75 1.78
C MET A 41 -10.10 0.51 2.22
N ILE A 42 -8.83 0.61 1.84
CA ILE A 42 -8.10 1.87 1.89
C ILE A 42 -7.96 2.44 0.48
N LYS A 43 -7.87 3.76 0.38
CA LYS A 43 -7.54 4.45 -0.87
C LYS A 43 -6.10 4.91 -0.79
N VAL A 44 -5.32 4.52 -1.79
CA VAL A 44 -3.91 4.88 -1.90
C VAL A 44 -3.67 5.75 -3.12
N GLN A 45 -2.67 6.63 -3.04
CA GLN A 45 -2.27 7.52 -4.13
C GLN A 45 -1.20 6.86 -5.02
N ASP A 46 -1.42 6.92 -6.33
CA ASP A 46 -0.54 6.44 -7.38
C ASP A 46 -0.34 7.58 -8.39
N GLY A 47 0.67 8.42 -8.15
CA GLY A 47 0.88 9.68 -8.87
C GLY A 47 -0.35 10.61 -8.79
N LYS A 48 -0.98 10.87 -9.95
CA LYS A 48 -2.21 11.68 -10.05
C LYS A 48 -3.48 10.88 -9.82
N TYR A 49 -3.39 9.56 -9.75
CA TYR A 49 -4.54 8.66 -9.61
C TYR A 49 -4.65 8.14 -8.18
N THR A 50 -5.80 7.54 -7.88
CA THR A 50 -6.02 6.83 -6.63
C THR A 50 -6.59 5.45 -6.90
N SER A 51 -6.22 4.48 -6.07
CA SER A 51 -6.71 3.10 -6.16
C SER A 51 -7.28 2.63 -4.82
N ASN A 52 -8.36 1.84 -4.88
CA ASN A 52 -8.86 1.15 -3.69
C ASN A 52 -8.09 -0.17 -3.52
N VAL A 53 -7.61 -0.41 -2.30
CA VAL A 53 -6.77 -1.57 -1.96
C VAL A 53 -7.31 -2.23 -0.69
N ALA A 54 -7.28 -3.56 -0.66
CA ALA A 54 -7.61 -4.31 0.53
C ALA A 54 -6.50 -4.10 1.58
N PRO A 55 -6.82 -3.74 2.83
CA PRO A 55 -5.81 -3.48 3.87
C PRO A 55 -4.83 -4.65 4.07
N LYS A 56 -5.34 -5.88 3.88
CA LYS A 56 -4.55 -7.11 4.01
C LYS A 56 -3.58 -7.38 2.86
N ASN A 57 -3.58 -6.55 1.82
CA ASN A 57 -2.56 -6.55 0.77
C ASN A 57 -1.49 -5.48 1.00
N CYS A 58 -1.49 -4.84 2.18
CA CYS A 58 -0.56 -3.78 2.54
C CYS A 58 0.21 -4.13 3.80
N ILE A 59 1.38 -3.50 3.94
CA ILE A 59 2.19 -3.43 5.16
C ILE A 59 2.49 -1.94 5.40
N VAL A 60 2.22 -1.44 6.61
CA VAL A 60 2.63 -0.08 7.00
C VAL A 60 4.14 -0.05 7.20
N ILE A 61 4.81 0.87 6.51
CA ILE A 61 6.26 1.07 6.55
C ILE A 61 6.62 2.51 6.86
N ASP A 62 7.80 2.73 7.43
CA ASP A 62 8.37 4.07 7.57
C ASP A 62 8.94 4.53 6.22
N GLU A 63 8.87 5.83 5.92
CA GLU A 63 9.50 6.38 4.72
C GLU A 63 11.02 6.18 4.73
N ASN A 64 11.63 6.15 5.91
CA ASN A 64 13.06 5.90 6.08
C ASN A 64 13.46 4.45 5.77
N GLU A 65 12.50 3.52 5.71
CA GLU A 65 12.74 2.11 5.35
C GLU A 65 12.78 1.90 3.83
N ILE A 66 12.45 2.92 3.03
CA ILE A 66 12.41 2.84 1.57
C ILE A 66 13.84 2.99 1.02
N PRO A 67 14.37 1.99 0.29
CA PRO A 67 15.68 2.11 -0.35
C PRO A 67 15.70 3.27 -1.37
N GLU A 68 16.79 4.05 -1.41
CA GLU A 68 16.92 5.18 -2.35
C GLU A 68 16.76 4.78 -3.83
N ASN A 69 17.08 3.52 -4.15
CA ASN A 69 16.99 2.96 -5.50
C ASN A 69 15.69 2.16 -5.75
N TRP A 70 14.69 2.28 -4.86
CA TRP A 70 13.42 1.59 -5.02
C TRP A 70 12.71 2.00 -6.32
N GLN A 71 12.13 1.02 -7.01
CA GLN A 71 11.26 1.23 -8.15
C GLN A 71 10.03 0.34 -8.01
N ASP A 72 8.86 0.94 -8.15
CA ASP A 72 7.59 0.23 -8.14
C ASP A 72 7.47 -0.74 -9.33
N GLU A 73 6.86 -1.89 -9.07
CA GLU A 73 6.59 -2.92 -10.08
C GLU A 73 5.14 -2.82 -10.59
N TYR A 74 4.95 -2.61 -11.90
CA TYR A 74 3.64 -2.42 -12.56
C TYR A 74 3.26 -3.52 -13.59
#